data_AF-A0AA38J082-F1
#
_entry.id   AF-A0AA38J082-F1
#
_cell.length_a   1.000
_cell.length_b   1.000
_cell.length_c   1.000
_cell.angle_alpha   90.00
_cell.angle_beta   90.00
_cell.angle_gamma   90.00
#
_symmetry.space_group_name_H-M   'P 1'
#
loop_
_entity.id
_entity.type
_entity.pdbx_description
1 polymer ?
#
loop_
_entity_poly.entity_id
_entity_poly.type
_entity_poly.pdbx_seq_one_letter_code
_entity_poly.pdbx_strand_id
1 'polypeptide(L)'
;MEKTKINIEIETKEKGDEKILIGGDFNARLGDKGTRIIDREKGEKRGSKDKANNKEGKILWQIIEGMGWEILNGNKEGDEEGEWTYVRARRESIIDHGIVNEEAWEEIESFKVGERVESDHMPLEIKIKGKEQEYEKQERRHERKELEKRIWDEEGIQRYRSRLEKRNSK
;
A
#
# COMPACT_ATOMS: atom_id res chain seq x y z
N MET A 1 -11.37 -1.32 -8.92
CA MET A 1 -10.72 -0.01 -9.14
C MET A 1 -11.63 1.17 -8.90
N GLU A 2 -12.71 1.43 -9.64
CA GLU A 2 -13.52 2.64 -9.39
C GLU A 2 -14.24 2.64 -8.02
N LYS A 3 -14.79 1.51 -7.58
CA LYS A 3 -15.26 1.32 -6.20
C LYS A 3 -14.12 1.38 -5.17
N THR A 4 -12.93 0.89 -5.53
CA THR A 4 -11.74 0.92 -4.67
C THR A 4 -11.27 2.35 -4.44
N LYS A 5 -11.28 3.19 -5.49
CA LYS A 5 -11.00 4.62 -5.44
C LYS A 5 -11.95 5.33 -4.47
N ILE A 6 -13.25 5.12 -4.64
CA ILE A 6 -14.27 5.71 -3.76
C ILE A 6 -14.07 5.26 -2.31
N ASN A 7 -13.77 3.98 -2.07
CA ASN A 7 -13.53 3.50 -0.71
C ASN A 7 -12.26 4.10 -0.08
N ILE A 8 -11.14 4.15 -0.82
CA ILE A 8 -9.89 4.76 -0.35
C ILE A 8 -10.13 6.25 -0.04
N GLU A 9 -10.78 6.98 -0.95
CA GLU A 9 -11.11 8.40 -0.76
C GLU A 9 -12.02 8.65 0.46
N ILE A 10 -13.02 7.79 0.69
CA ILE A 10 -13.92 7.91 1.84
C ILE A 10 -13.17 7.61 3.14
N GLU A 11 -12.48 6.47 3.21
CA GLU A 11 -11.78 6.03 4.42
C GLU A 11 -10.63 6.97 4.83
N THR A 12 -10.00 7.67 3.88
CA THR A 12 -8.95 8.64 4.20
C THR A 12 -9.47 10.04 4.48
N LYS A 13 -10.55 10.51 3.82
CA LYS A 13 -11.20 11.78 4.17
C LYS A 13 -11.80 11.77 5.57
N GLU A 14 -12.29 10.63 6.04
CA GLU A 14 -12.82 10.49 7.40
C GLU A 14 -11.74 10.55 8.49
N LYS A 15 -10.46 10.30 8.14
CA LYS A 15 -9.33 10.27 9.08
C LYS A 15 -8.60 11.62 9.24
N GLY A 16 -8.84 12.61 8.38
CA GLY A 16 -8.17 13.92 8.46
C GLY A 16 -6.66 13.86 8.16
N ASP A 17 -5.87 14.76 8.77
CA ASP A 17 -4.40 14.84 8.66
C ASP A 17 -3.67 13.72 9.45
N GLU A 18 -4.16 12.48 9.35
CA GLU A 18 -3.50 11.33 9.97
C GLU A 18 -2.42 10.74 9.05
N LYS A 19 -1.36 10.19 9.66
CA LYS A 19 -0.36 9.37 8.96
C LYS A 19 -1.03 8.15 8.34
N ILE A 20 -0.91 8.01 7.02
CA ILE A 20 -1.53 6.94 6.24
C ILE A 20 -0.45 5.98 5.77
N LEU A 21 -0.67 4.69 6.04
CA LEU A 21 0.06 3.58 5.44
C LEU A 21 -0.97 2.57 4.93
N ILE A 22 -0.93 2.31 3.63
CA ILE A 22 -1.78 1.34 2.95
C ILE A 22 -0.86 0.31 2.30
N GLY A 23 -1.12 -0.97 2.55
CA GLY A 23 -0.35 -2.07 1.98
C GLY A 23 -1.26 -3.22 1.56
N GLY A 24 -0.89 -3.92 0.50
CA GLY A 24 -1.55 -5.15 0.07
C GLY A 24 -1.60 -5.32 -1.45
N ASP A 25 -2.32 -6.34 -1.89
CA ASP A 25 -2.50 -6.69 -3.31
C ASP A 25 -3.53 -5.78 -3.99
N PHE A 26 -3.06 -4.95 -4.93
CA PHE A 26 -3.91 -4.09 -5.75
C PHE A 26 -4.20 -4.70 -7.13
N ASN A 27 -3.52 -5.79 -7.50
CA ASN A 27 -3.51 -6.36 -8.84
C ASN A 27 -3.19 -5.31 -9.92
N ALA A 28 -2.35 -4.34 -9.55
CA ALA A 28 -2.07 -3.12 -10.31
C ALA A 28 -0.57 -3.06 -10.63
N ARG A 29 -0.23 -3.08 -11.91
CA ARG A 29 1.16 -3.01 -12.40
C ARG A 29 1.43 -1.58 -12.84
N LEU A 30 2.33 -0.89 -12.14
CA LEU A 30 2.58 0.55 -12.33
C LEU A 30 3.62 0.83 -13.43
N GLY A 31 4.44 -0.15 -13.83
CA GLY A 31 5.59 0.08 -14.69
C GLY A 31 6.59 1.02 -14.00
N ASP A 32 7.17 1.94 -14.76
CA ASP A 32 8.11 2.95 -14.22
C ASP A 32 7.45 4.17 -13.56
N LYS A 33 6.11 4.18 -13.42
CA LYS A 33 5.42 5.27 -12.71
C LYS A 33 5.66 5.20 -11.21
N GLY A 34 5.48 6.31 -10.52
CA GLY A 34 5.54 6.34 -9.06
C GLY A 34 6.78 6.97 -8.47
N THR A 35 7.68 7.54 -9.28
CA THR A 35 8.82 8.31 -8.74
C THR A 35 8.30 9.45 -7.86
N ARG A 36 8.82 9.49 -6.63
CA ARG A 36 8.63 10.56 -5.66
C ARG A 36 8.90 11.93 -6.27
N ILE A 37 8.09 12.92 -5.93
CA ILE A 37 8.17 14.25 -6.55
C ILE A 37 9.55 14.88 -6.32
N ILE A 38 10.03 14.87 -5.08
CA ILE A 38 11.31 15.46 -4.68
C ILE A 38 12.49 14.77 -5.40
N ASP A 39 12.43 13.47 -5.60
CA ASP A 39 13.52 12.72 -6.22
C ASP A 39 13.47 12.84 -7.75
N ARG A 40 12.28 12.98 -8.33
CA ARG A 40 12.10 13.34 -9.74
C ARG A 40 12.74 14.69 -10.07
N GLU A 41 12.65 15.68 -9.19
CA GLU A 41 13.30 16.99 -9.37
C GLU A 41 14.83 16.89 -9.39
N LYS A 42 15.40 15.89 -8.71
CA LYS A 42 16.83 15.54 -8.75
C LYS A 42 17.23 14.68 -9.95
N GLY A 43 16.26 14.30 -10.80
CA GLY A 43 16.47 13.40 -11.94
C GLY A 43 16.52 11.91 -11.58
N GLU A 44 16.18 11.56 -10.35
CA GLU A 44 16.09 10.17 -9.91
C GLU A 44 14.80 9.51 -10.43
N LYS A 45 14.76 8.18 -10.41
CA LYS A 45 13.62 7.38 -10.85
C LYS A 45 13.39 6.22 -9.90
N ARG A 46 12.11 5.88 -9.70
CA ARG A 46 11.71 4.67 -8.98
C ARG A 46 12.31 3.42 -9.62
N GLY A 47 12.86 2.53 -8.81
CA GLY A 47 13.18 1.16 -9.19
C GLY A 47 11.93 0.34 -9.50
N SER A 48 11.96 -0.47 -10.54
CA SER A 48 10.87 -1.40 -10.82
C SER A 48 11.34 -2.48 -11.77
N LYS A 49 11.43 -3.72 -11.32
CA LYS A 49 11.64 -4.86 -12.23
C LYS A 49 10.44 -5.09 -13.15
N ASP A 50 9.24 -4.74 -12.70
CA ASP A 50 8.04 -4.79 -13.51
C ASP A 50 7.90 -3.53 -14.39
N LYS A 51 8.06 -3.69 -15.71
CA LYS A 51 7.88 -2.61 -16.69
C LYS A 51 6.47 -2.54 -17.28
N ALA A 52 5.60 -3.49 -16.96
CA ALA A 52 4.25 -3.48 -17.49
C ALA A 52 3.36 -2.47 -16.77
N ASN A 53 2.48 -1.81 -17.53
CA ASN A 53 1.50 -0.88 -17.00
C ASN A 53 0.09 -1.30 -17.42
N ASN A 54 -0.68 -1.89 -16.49
CA ASN A 54 -2.04 -2.39 -16.77
C ASN A 54 -3.11 -1.32 -16.48
N LYS A 55 -4.37 -1.62 -16.82
CA LYS A 55 -5.49 -0.69 -16.61
C LYS A 55 -5.63 -0.31 -15.14
N GLU A 56 -5.49 -1.29 -14.25
CA GLU A 56 -5.56 -1.12 -12.80
C GLU A 56 -4.43 -0.21 -12.30
N GLY A 57 -3.21 -0.38 -12.82
CA GLY A 57 -2.06 0.48 -12.53
C GLY A 57 -2.23 1.92 -12.97
N LYS A 58 -2.86 2.16 -14.14
CA LYS A 58 -3.21 3.53 -14.57
C LYS A 58 -4.17 4.21 -13.59
N ILE A 59 -5.17 3.48 -13.12
CA ILE A 59 -6.16 4.02 -12.18
C ILE A 59 -5.54 4.23 -10.81
N LEU A 60 -4.75 3.27 -10.31
CA LEU A 60 -4.06 3.39 -9.03
C LEU A 60 -3.11 4.59 -9.03
N TRP A 61 -2.34 4.77 -10.10
CA TRP A 61 -1.46 5.92 -10.24
C TRP A 61 -2.22 7.26 -10.19
N GLN A 62 -3.36 7.38 -10.87
CA GLN A 62 -4.17 8.61 -10.82
C GLN A 62 -4.66 8.95 -9.41
N ILE A 63 -4.92 7.93 -8.58
CA ILE A 63 -5.35 8.13 -7.19
C ILE A 63 -4.16 8.62 -6.36
N ILE A 64 -3.03 7.91 -6.44
CA ILE A 64 -1.80 8.23 -5.69
C ILE A 64 -1.33 9.65 -6.05
N GLU A 65 -1.21 9.95 -7.35
CA GLU A 65 -0.79 11.25 -7.85
C GLU A 65 -1.78 12.35 -7.46
N GLY A 66 -3.09 12.09 -7.56
CA GLY A 66 -4.13 13.07 -7.19
C GLY A 66 -4.20 13.36 -5.69
N MET A 67 -3.74 12.44 -4.84
CA MET A 67 -3.71 12.59 -3.39
C MET A 67 -2.37 13.10 -2.85
N GLY A 68 -1.35 13.25 -3.71
CA GLY A 68 0.01 13.59 -3.27
C GLY A 68 0.63 12.49 -2.39
N TRP A 69 0.28 11.24 -2.63
CA TRP A 69 0.83 10.10 -1.91
C TRP A 69 2.04 9.52 -2.62
N GLU A 70 2.82 8.77 -1.86
CA GLU A 70 4.11 8.20 -2.25
C GLU A 70 4.03 6.67 -2.26
N ILE A 71 4.73 6.04 -3.19
CA ILE A 71 4.88 4.58 -3.26
C ILE A 71 6.20 4.20 -2.59
N LEU A 72 6.18 3.20 -1.70
CA LEU A 72 7.40 2.71 -1.05
C LEU A 72 8.25 1.85 -1.98
N ASN A 73 7.62 0.92 -2.72
CA ASN A 73 8.30 0.00 -3.64
C ASN A 73 9.16 0.76 -4.67
N GLY A 74 10.47 0.50 -4.70
CA GLY A 74 11.37 1.16 -5.64
C GLY A 74 11.77 2.60 -5.31
N ASN A 75 11.19 3.24 -4.29
CA ASN A 75 11.56 4.61 -3.89
C ASN A 75 12.18 4.67 -2.49
N LYS A 76 11.84 3.74 -1.60
CA LYS A 76 12.29 3.76 -0.20
C LYS A 76 13.51 2.87 -0.03
N GLU A 77 14.39 3.27 0.89
CA GLU A 77 15.61 2.53 1.24
C GLU A 77 15.28 1.07 1.59
N GLY A 78 16.00 0.14 0.95
CA GLY A 78 15.84 -1.31 1.09
C GLY A 78 15.15 -2.01 -0.09
N ASP A 79 14.61 -1.27 -1.06
CA ASP A 79 13.96 -1.80 -2.28
C ASP A 79 14.30 -0.96 -3.52
N GLU A 80 15.53 -0.48 -3.65
CA GLU A 80 15.94 0.47 -4.70
C GLU A 80 15.76 -0.07 -6.13
N GLU A 81 15.83 -1.40 -6.30
CA GLU A 81 15.62 -2.07 -7.59
C GLU A 81 14.13 -2.30 -7.92
N GLY A 82 13.24 -2.17 -6.94
CA GLY A 82 11.82 -2.49 -7.04
C GLY A 82 11.59 -3.98 -7.29
N GLU A 83 11.64 -4.77 -6.22
CA GLU A 83 11.60 -6.23 -6.24
C GLU A 83 10.21 -6.82 -6.55
N TRP A 84 10.20 -8.08 -7.02
CA TRP A 84 8.97 -8.79 -7.38
C TRP A 84 8.13 -9.12 -6.15
N THR A 85 6.89 -8.62 -6.10
CA THR A 85 5.96 -8.93 -5.00
C THR A 85 5.10 -10.15 -5.26
N TYR A 86 5.07 -10.64 -6.49
CA TYR A 86 4.42 -11.88 -6.88
C TYR A 86 5.29 -12.66 -7.85
N VAL A 87 5.52 -13.93 -7.55
CA VAL A 87 6.28 -14.87 -8.36
C VAL A 87 5.55 -16.20 -8.43
N ARG A 88 5.23 -16.60 -9.66
CA ARG A 88 4.72 -17.93 -10.00
C ARG A 88 5.57 -18.51 -11.13
N ALA A 89 5.55 -19.83 -11.32
CA ALA A 89 6.42 -20.59 -12.22
C ALA A 89 6.78 -19.97 -13.60
N ARG A 90 5.93 -19.12 -14.20
CA ARG A 90 6.20 -18.42 -15.47
C ARG A 90 5.75 -16.96 -15.48
N ARG A 91 5.47 -16.37 -14.31
CA ARG A 91 4.93 -15.02 -14.19
C ARG A 91 5.44 -14.36 -12.94
N GLU A 92 6.01 -13.19 -13.14
CA GLU A 92 6.46 -12.29 -12.10
C GLU A 92 5.82 -10.92 -12.31
N SER A 93 5.40 -10.29 -11.22
CA SER A 93 4.77 -8.97 -11.27
C SER A 93 4.91 -8.23 -9.95
N ILE A 94 4.85 -6.91 -10.02
CA ILE A 94 4.71 -6.05 -8.84
C ILE A 94 3.26 -5.61 -8.76
N ILE A 95 2.50 -6.27 -7.88
CA ILE A 95 1.05 -6.05 -7.71
C ILE A 95 0.65 -5.74 -6.26
N ASP A 96 1.46 -6.17 -5.29
CA ASP A 96 1.41 -5.66 -3.93
C ASP A 96 2.21 -4.37 -3.83
N HIS A 97 1.61 -3.32 -3.25
CA HIS A 97 2.25 -2.01 -3.10
C HIS A 97 2.14 -1.49 -1.66
N GLY A 98 3.19 -0.84 -1.16
CA GLY A 98 3.13 0.03 0.00
C GLY A 98 2.92 1.49 -0.43
N ILE A 99 1.90 2.15 0.10
CA ILE A 99 1.53 3.53 -0.24
C ILE A 99 1.41 4.34 1.05
N VAL A 100 1.99 5.53 1.08
CA VAL A 100 2.00 6.41 2.26
C VAL A 100 1.69 7.85 1.87
N ASN A 101 1.18 8.65 2.81
CA ASN A 101 1.24 10.10 2.67
C ASN A 101 2.61 10.65 3.09
N GLU A 102 2.87 11.92 2.79
CA GLU A 102 4.14 12.59 3.10
C GLU A 102 4.52 12.50 4.59
N GLU A 103 3.55 12.67 5.49
CA GLU A 103 3.80 12.60 6.93
C GLU A 103 4.22 11.20 7.41
N ALA A 104 3.65 10.14 6.83
CA ALA A 104 4.02 8.77 7.17
C ALA A 104 5.38 8.39 6.56
N TRP A 105 5.72 8.93 5.39
CA TRP A 105 7.00 8.66 4.71
C TRP A 105 8.22 8.87 5.62
N GLU A 106 8.23 9.97 6.38
CA GLU A 106 9.34 10.35 7.27
C GLU A 106 9.52 9.41 8.47
N GLU A 107 8.46 8.70 8.86
CA GLU A 107 8.48 7.71 9.94
C GLU A 107 8.86 6.32 9.45
N ILE A 108 8.72 6.03 8.15
CA ILE A 108 9.23 4.79 7.58
C ILE A 108 10.76 4.89 7.55
N GLU A 109 11.45 3.97 8.20
CA GLU A 109 12.92 3.85 8.13
C GLU A 109 13.31 3.16 6.83
N SER A 110 12.72 1.99 6.56
CA SER A 110 13.03 1.19 5.38
C SER A 110 11.84 0.38 4.92
N PHE A 111 11.89 -0.01 3.66
CA PHE A 111 10.93 -0.89 3.01
C PHE A 111 11.70 -1.92 2.20
N LYS A 112 11.31 -3.19 2.28
CA LYS A 112 11.86 -4.23 1.41
C LYS A 112 10.81 -5.29 1.10
N VAL A 113 11.00 -5.98 -0.01
CA VAL A 113 10.26 -7.20 -0.31
C VAL A 113 11.02 -8.38 0.31
N GLY A 114 10.40 -9.05 1.27
CA GLY A 114 10.99 -10.22 1.91
C GLY A 114 10.84 -11.48 1.08
N GLU A 115 11.35 -12.60 1.59
CA GLU A 115 11.29 -13.90 0.92
C GLU A 115 10.43 -14.88 1.71
N ARG A 116 9.57 -15.63 1.01
CA ARG A 116 8.84 -16.77 1.58
C ARG A 116 8.53 -17.81 0.51
N VAL A 117 8.43 -19.08 0.88
CA VAL A 117 8.29 -20.20 -0.08
C VAL A 117 6.88 -20.77 -0.13
N GLU A 118 6.07 -20.49 0.89
CA GLU A 118 4.72 -21.01 1.08
C GLU A 118 3.63 -20.27 0.31
N SER A 119 3.99 -19.19 -0.40
CA SER A 119 3.04 -18.35 -1.13
C SER A 119 3.67 -17.76 -2.39
N ASP A 120 2.88 -17.67 -3.45
CA ASP A 120 3.25 -17.02 -4.71
C ASP A 120 3.44 -15.49 -4.54
N HIS A 121 2.89 -14.88 -3.48
CA HIS A 121 3.16 -13.48 -3.10
C HIS A 121 4.32 -13.39 -2.10
N MET A 122 5.19 -12.41 -2.26
CA MET A 122 6.26 -12.06 -1.32
C MET A 122 5.77 -11.05 -0.26
N PRO A 123 6.23 -11.15 1.00
CA PRO A 123 5.84 -10.22 2.04
C PRO A 123 6.41 -8.81 1.82
N LEU A 124 5.62 -7.79 2.14
CA LEU A 124 6.12 -6.42 2.24
C LEU A 124 6.59 -6.17 3.69
N GLU A 125 7.88 -5.91 3.87
CA GLU A 125 8.47 -5.63 5.18
C GLU A 125 8.70 -4.12 5.32
N ILE A 126 8.06 -3.51 6.32
CA ILE A 126 8.09 -2.06 6.55
C ILE A 126 8.64 -1.82 7.95
N LYS A 127 9.75 -1.11 8.05
CA LYS A 127 10.33 -0.70 9.33
C LYS A 127 9.91 0.74 9.63
N ILE A 128 9.31 0.97 10.79
CA ILE A 128 8.79 2.27 11.22
C ILE A 128 9.55 2.70 12.47
N LYS A 129 9.91 3.98 12.55
CA LYS A 129 10.52 4.57 13.75
C LYS A 129 9.59 4.37 14.95
N GLY A 130 10.08 3.63 15.94
CA GLY A 130 9.43 3.56 17.24
C GLY A 130 9.73 4.84 18.03
N LYS A 131 8.74 5.39 18.72
CA LYS A 131 9.03 6.32 19.83
C LYS A 131 9.35 5.46 21.04
N GLU A 132 10.53 5.62 21.61
CA GLU A 132 10.86 5.07 22.93
C GLU A 132 9.93 5.75 23.94
N GLN A 133 8.79 5.12 24.21
CA GLN A 133 8.00 5.47 25.37
C GLN A 133 8.72 4.82 26.54
N GLU A 134 9.29 5.64 27.44
CA GLU A 134 9.54 5.18 28.80
C GLU A 134 8.27 4.47 29.25
N TYR A 135 8.36 3.15 29.44
CA TYR A 135 7.31 2.34 30.04
C TYR A 135 7.19 2.74 31.52
N GLU A 136 6.78 3.98 31.79
CA GLU A 136 6.18 4.29 33.06
C GLU A 136 4.87 3.52 33.12
N LYS A 137 4.87 2.45 33.93
CA LYS A 137 3.68 1.77 34.43
C LYS A 137 2.70 2.81 35.00
N GLN A 138 1.86 3.38 34.15
CA GLN A 138 0.69 4.13 34.58
C GLN A 138 -0.50 3.69 33.73
N GLU A 139 -1.36 2.88 34.35
CA GLU A 139 -2.68 2.50 33.87
C GLU A 139 -3.61 3.72 33.69
N ARG A 140 -3.37 4.59 32.70
CA ARG A 140 -4.30 5.70 32.45
C ARG A 140 -4.61 5.88 30.98
N ARG A 141 -5.84 5.44 30.66
CA ARG A 141 -6.60 5.77 29.46
C ARG A 141 -5.84 5.50 28.17
N HIS A 142 -5.86 4.24 27.76
CA HIS A 142 -6.10 3.95 26.36
C HIS A 142 -7.38 4.73 25.95
N GLU A 143 -7.22 5.92 25.39
CA GLU A 143 -7.98 6.20 24.17
C GLU A 143 -7.70 5.00 23.27
N ARG A 144 -8.69 4.10 23.17
CA ARG A 144 -8.70 3.13 22.10
C ARG A 144 -8.52 3.95 20.83
N LYS A 145 -7.32 3.98 20.26
CA LYS A 145 -7.21 4.10 18.81
C LYS A 145 -8.12 2.98 18.31
N GLU A 146 -9.27 3.36 17.76
CA GLU A 146 -10.23 2.46 17.16
C GLU A 146 -9.50 1.79 15.99
N LEU A 147 -8.78 0.72 16.31
CA LEU A 147 -8.12 -0.14 15.37
C LEU A 147 -9.27 -0.92 14.73
N GLU A 148 -9.92 -0.32 13.73
CA GLU A 148 -11.05 -0.90 13.02
C GLU A 148 -10.54 -2.11 12.22
N LYS A 149 -10.42 -3.24 12.91
CA LYS A 149 -9.94 -4.49 12.35
C LYS A 149 -11.12 -5.16 11.65
N ARG A 150 -11.29 -4.91 10.35
CA ARG A 150 -12.25 -5.66 9.53
C ARG A 150 -11.67 -7.03 9.19
N ILE A 151 -12.14 -8.04 9.90
CA ILE A 151 -11.75 -9.44 9.70
C ILE A 151 -12.49 -9.99 8.48
N TRP A 152 -11.76 -10.65 7.58
CA TRP A 152 -12.33 -11.32 6.40
C TRP A 152 -12.90 -12.69 6.78
N ASP A 153 -13.98 -12.66 7.56
CA ASP A 153 -14.74 -13.84 7.96
C ASP A 153 -15.79 -14.23 6.92
N GLU A 154 -16.50 -15.33 7.14
CA GLU A 154 -17.54 -15.82 6.22
C GLU A 154 -18.61 -14.76 5.92
N GLU A 155 -18.95 -13.92 6.89
CA GLU A 155 -19.87 -12.79 6.70
C GLU A 155 -19.27 -11.67 5.86
N GLY A 156 -17.99 -11.36 6.03
CA GLY A 156 -17.23 -10.44 5.18
C GLY A 156 -17.19 -10.91 3.72
N ILE A 157 -16.94 -12.21 3.51
CA ILE A 157 -16.95 -12.86 2.19
C ILE A 157 -18.34 -12.77 1.56
N GLN A 158 -19.41 -13.07 2.31
CA GLN A 158 -20.78 -13.00 1.80
C GLN A 158 -21.21 -11.57 1.44
N ARG A 159 -20.83 -10.58 2.27
CA ARG A 159 -21.06 -9.15 1.96
C ARG A 159 -20.34 -8.73 0.69
N TYR A 160 -19.10 -9.18 0.50
CA TYR A 160 -18.34 -8.92 -0.71
C TYR A 160 -18.99 -9.56 -1.95
N ARG A 161 -19.34 -10.85 -1.88
CA ARG A 161 -20.04 -11.57 -2.96
C ARG A 161 -21.36 -10.90 -3.35
N SER A 162 -22.17 -10.53 -2.37
CA SER A 162 -23.43 -9.80 -2.58
C SER A 162 -23.22 -8.45 -3.28
N ARG A 163 -22.12 -7.74 -2.97
CA ARG A 163 -21.75 -6.47 -3.63
C ARG A 163 -21.22 -6.66 -5.06
N LEU A 164 -20.65 -7.82 -5.38
CA LEU A 164 -20.25 -8.21 -6.73
C LEU A 164 -21.46 -8.55 -7.59
N GLU A 165 -22.41 -9.33 -7.08
CA GLU A 165 -23.64 -9.70 -7.79
C GLU A 165 -24.47 -8.47 -8.17
N LYS A 166 -24.67 -7.54 -7.22
CA LYS A 166 -25.37 -6.25 -7.49
C LYS A 166 -24.65 -5.37 -8.51
N ARG A 167 -23.37 -5.60 -8.75
CA ARG A 167 -22.55 -4.84 -9.71
C ARG A 167 -22.62 -5.45 -11.11
N ASN A 168 -22.90 -6.74 -11.21
CA ASN A 168 -23.04 -7.46 -12.48
C ASN A 168 -24.49 -7.49 -12.99
N SER A 169 -25.46 -6.99 -12.22
CA SER A 169 -26.87 -6.86 -12.62
C SER A 169 -27.23 -5.48 -13.21
N LYS A 170 -26.22 -4.67 -13.57
CA LYS A 170 -26.35 -3.41 -14.33
C LYS A 170 -25.50 -3.53 -15.58
#